data_AF-A0A2T0JTL4-F1
#
_entry.id   AF-A0A2T0JTL4-F1
#
_cell.length_a   1.000
_cell.length_b   1.000
_cell.length_c   1.000
_cell.angle_alpha   90.00
_cell.angle_beta   90.00
_cell.angle_gamma   90.00
#
_symmetry.space_group_name_H-M   'P 1'
#
loop_
_entity.id
_entity.type
_entity.pdbx_description
1 polymer ?
#
loop_
_entity_poly.entity_id
_entity_poly.type
_entity_poly.pdbx_seq_one_letter_code
_entity_poly.pdbx_strand_id
1 'polypeptide(L)'
;MASTLVDQEHASYRDEGFCAALELAVAAARELGPPPGPGDAGLDDRIQREAILRLRSGATVNPALLPLLADGRFADPGEHEPGTDEVSRALAVPDLFCLEAPPGTARTLTVLEIVRSAAGRGERVLLAAPTAPQVDAVLARLPDGATVIRVDQPGSGPGSLAAAAAGVQQRILARSQAAARSLEPWLGAPSPALGWLRRLTTALDEADEARGRADRAAAHREATAAAARERLGADLREHARASEAAETSVAAADAVVEELSAALRRSESALHRRWRAGRLRRRLSDAVRFAAAARSRSFQARAAYEESAHSLERGVEQDATVRAAVDRAAFADLAARRALESAERAAHHLTRLLDGVADVPDWTADQAGLADLAGRCRELEPVLRGRAGLLREWRHRTARPTAQLHAELLRYADVVAASCVGAGRPEYGDLEFDLLILEDASRVPLPAALVPMVRARRAVLVGQTGRPALRDPEVVRAWVAARCPAGADAEELSALLTGSVFERVSARAPARNRAVTR
;
A
#
# COMPACT_ATOMS: atom_id res chain seq x y z
N MET A 1 -51.41 -32.05 0.52
CA MET A 1 -51.30 -32.98 1.66
C MET A 1 -50.14 -33.95 1.45
N ALA A 2 -48.90 -33.45 1.44
CA ALA A 2 -47.66 -34.25 1.45
C ALA A 2 -46.46 -33.35 1.82
N SER A 3 -46.61 -32.52 2.85
CA SER A 3 -45.58 -31.59 3.32
C SER A 3 -45.76 -31.29 4.81
N THR A 4 -45.89 -32.34 5.62
CA THR A 4 -46.16 -32.19 7.05
C THR A 4 -45.66 -33.36 7.90
N LEU A 5 -44.69 -34.15 7.40
CA LEU A 5 -44.18 -35.35 8.09
C LEU A 5 -42.64 -35.46 8.14
N VAL A 6 -41.88 -34.40 7.83
CA VAL A 6 -40.41 -34.40 7.98
C VAL A 6 -39.90 -33.38 9.02
N ASP A 7 -40.78 -32.53 9.56
CA ASP A 7 -40.42 -31.49 10.55
C ASP A 7 -40.72 -31.84 12.01
N GLN A 8 -40.87 -33.14 12.34
CA GLN A 8 -41.11 -33.59 13.72
C GLN A 8 -40.19 -34.74 14.13
N GLU A 9 -38.85 -34.57 14.09
CA GLU A 9 -37.94 -35.54 14.75
C GLU A 9 -36.52 -35.03 15.05
N HIS A 10 -36.36 -33.75 15.41
CA HIS A 10 -35.16 -33.29 16.14
C HIS A 10 -35.58 -32.62 17.44
N ALA A 11 -36.25 -33.37 18.32
CA ALA A 11 -36.21 -33.02 19.73
C ALA A 11 -34.72 -33.03 20.13
N SER A 12 -34.13 -31.87 20.45
CA SER A 12 -32.74 -31.80 20.90
C SER A 12 -32.59 -32.82 22.03
N TYR A 13 -31.79 -33.87 21.85
CA TYR A 13 -31.51 -34.83 22.91
C TYR A 13 -31.04 -34.04 24.12
N ARG A 14 -31.67 -34.25 25.28
CA ARG A 14 -31.32 -33.61 26.55
C ARG A 14 -31.09 -34.68 27.58
N ASP A 15 -29.93 -34.60 28.22
CA ASP A 15 -29.60 -35.38 29.41
C ASP A 15 -29.13 -34.41 30.50
N GLU A 16 -30.10 -33.88 31.25
CA GLU A 16 -29.83 -32.95 32.36
C GLU A 16 -29.11 -33.64 33.51
N GLY A 17 -29.34 -34.94 33.71
CA GLY A 17 -28.67 -35.73 34.75
C GLY A 17 -27.17 -35.82 34.48
N PHE A 18 -26.80 -36.19 33.26
CA PHE A 18 -25.41 -36.25 32.83
C PHE A 18 -24.74 -34.88 32.83
N CYS A 19 -25.40 -33.83 32.33
CA CYS A 19 -24.86 -32.47 32.37
C CYS A 19 -24.65 -31.97 33.81
N ALA A 20 -25.57 -32.27 34.73
CA ALA A 20 -25.41 -31.95 36.15
C ALA A 20 -24.25 -32.73 36.79
N ALA A 21 -24.08 -34.00 36.43
CA ALA A 21 -22.95 -34.82 36.89
C ALA A 21 -21.61 -34.26 36.40
N LEU A 22 -21.53 -33.75 35.17
CA LEU A 22 -20.34 -33.05 34.66
C LEU A 22 -20.01 -31.78 35.46
N GLU A 23 -21.01 -30.95 35.78
CA GLU A 23 -20.82 -29.74 36.60
C GLU A 23 -20.32 -30.08 38.01
N LEU A 24 -20.90 -31.12 38.62
CA LEU A 24 -20.43 -31.66 39.90
C LEU A 24 -19.01 -32.20 39.80
N ALA A 25 -18.65 -32.86 38.69
CA ALA A 25 -17.31 -33.38 38.50
C ALA A 25 -16.24 -32.27 38.40
N VAL A 26 -16.58 -31.13 37.75
CA VAL A 26 -15.74 -29.93 37.74
C VAL A 26 -15.59 -29.35 39.15
N ALA A 27 -16.70 -29.22 39.89
CA ALA A 27 -16.66 -28.72 41.27
C ALA A 27 -15.82 -29.62 42.20
N ALA A 28 -15.99 -30.94 42.10
CA ALA A 28 -15.25 -31.93 42.87
C ALA A 28 -13.74 -31.85 42.61
N ALA A 29 -13.31 -31.46 41.40
CA ALA A 29 -11.90 -31.33 41.08
C ALA A 29 -11.15 -30.29 41.91
N ARG A 30 -11.86 -29.27 42.44
CA ARG A 30 -11.28 -28.29 43.37
C ARG A 30 -11.06 -28.86 44.76
N GLU A 31 -11.99 -29.66 45.25
CA GLU A 31 -11.96 -30.22 46.60
C GLU A 31 -11.03 -31.42 46.72
N LEU A 32 -10.98 -32.25 45.67
CA LEU A 32 -10.15 -33.46 45.61
C LEU A 32 -8.68 -33.16 45.23
N GLY A 33 -8.38 -31.89 44.94
CA GLY A 33 -7.09 -31.44 44.45
C GLY A 33 -6.94 -31.63 42.92
N PRO A 34 -6.16 -30.76 42.26
CA PRO A 34 -5.87 -30.91 40.85
C PRO A 34 -4.91 -32.11 40.64
N PRO A 35 -4.94 -32.77 39.47
CA PRO A 35 -3.74 -33.46 39.01
C PRO A 35 -2.60 -32.43 38.90
N PRO A 36 -1.36 -32.78 39.26
CA PRO A 36 -0.27 -31.81 39.39
C PRO A 36 0.05 -31.12 38.04
N GLY A 37 0.06 -29.78 38.02
CA GLY A 37 0.45 -28.97 36.85
C GLY A 37 0.28 -27.46 37.07
N PRO A 38 0.98 -26.60 36.29
CA PRO A 38 0.93 -25.15 36.43
C PRO A 38 -0.29 -24.59 35.68
N GLY A 39 -1.46 -24.62 36.31
CA GLY A 39 -2.71 -24.06 35.78
C GLY A 39 -3.33 -23.05 36.74
N ASP A 40 -3.91 -21.99 36.21
CA ASP A 40 -4.65 -20.98 36.97
C ASP A 40 -6.03 -21.57 37.33
N ALA A 41 -6.13 -22.19 38.52
CA ALA A 41 -7.27 -23.01 38.97
C ALA A 41 -8.65 -22.30 38.89
N GLY A 42 -8.69 -20.97 38.74
CA GLY A 42 -9.92 -20.21 38.50
C GLY A 42 -10.41 -20.22 37.04
N LEU A 43 -9.48 -20.19 36.08
CA LEU A 43 -9.78 -20.09 34.65
C LEU A 43 -10.23 -21.45 34.07
N ASP A 44 -9.62 -22.53 34.54
CA ASP A 44 -9.87 -23.90 34.10
C ASP A 44 -11.33 -24.32 34.35
N ASP A 45 -11.84 -24.05 35.56
CA ASP A 45 -13.24 -24.30 35.94
C ASP A 45 -14.23 -23.55 35.04
N ARG A 46 -13.97 -22.27 34.78
CA ARG A 46 -14.86 -21.43 33.98
C ARG A 46 -14.95 -21.95 32.55
N ILE A 47 -13.80 -22.31 31.97
CA ILE A 47 -13.69 -22.84 30.62
C ILE A 47 -14.42 -24.19 30.50
N GLN A 48 -14.24 -25.10 31.46
CA GLN A 48 -14.93 -26.39 31.45
C GLN A 48 -16.44 -26.24 31.61
N ARG A 49 -16.91 -25.37 32.51
CA ARG A 49 -18.34 -25.07 32.66
C ARG A 49 -18.95 -24.46 31.41
N GLU A 50 -18.24 -23.56 30.72
CA GLU A 50 -18.69 -23.03 29.43
C GLU A 50 -18.87 -24.14 28.39
N ALA A 51 -17.93 -25.09 28.31
CA ALA A 51 -18.06 -26.24 27.41
C ALA A 51 -19.26 -27.12 27.78
N ILE A 52 -19.53 -27.34 29.07
CA ILE A 52 -20.73 -28.06 29.52
C ILE A 52 -22.01 -27.32 29.14
N LEU A 53 -22.05 -25.99 29.26
CA LEU A 53 -23.20 -25.19 28.85
C LEU A 53 -23.45 -25.27 27.34
N ARG A 54 -22.38 -25.25 26.51
CA ARG A 54 -22.49 -25.48 25.06
C ARG A 54 -23.04 -26.87 24.77
N LEU A 55 -22.55 -27.90 25.46
CA LEU A 55 -23.05 -29.27 25.35
C LEU A 55 -24.55 -29.37 25.73
N ARG A 56 -24.93 -28.82 26.90
CA ARG A 56 -26.31 -28.84 27.42
C ARG A 56 -27.28 -28.13 26.49
N SER A 57 -26.87 -27.01 25.89
CA SER A 57 -27.69 -26.23 24.97
C SER A 57 -27.74 -26.77 23.53
N GLY A 58 -26.93 -27.78 23.21
CA GLY A 58 -26.77 -28.28 21.84
C GLY A 58 -26.00 -27.34 20.92
N ALA A 59 -25.31 -26.33 21.47
CA ALA A 59 -24.49 -25.37 20.74
C ALA A 59 -23.06 -25.91 20.46
N THR A 60 -22.96 -27.20 20.18
CA THR A 60 -21.70 -27.89 19.85
C THR A 60 -21.58 -28.09 18.36
N VAL A 61 -20.35 -28.04 17.84
CA VAL A 61 -20.10 -28.22 16.40
C VAL A 61 -20.52 -29.62 15.93
N ASN A 62 -20.32 -30.64 16.78
CA ASN A 62 -20.92 -31.95 16.58
C ASN A 62 -22.27 -32.03 17.32
N PRO A 63 -23.42 -32.11 16.62
CA PRO A 63 -24.75 -32.16 17.25
C PRO A 63 -25.01 -33.49 17.98
N ALA A 64 -24.29 -34.57 17.64
CA ALA A 64 -24.42 -35.87 18.28
C ALA A 64 -23.49 -36.05 19.49
N LEU A 65 -22.74 -35.01 19.89
CA LEU A 65 -21.73 -35.13 20.95
C LEU A 65 -22.34 -35.53 22.31
N LEU A 66 -23.48 -34.93 22.69
CA LEU A 66 -24.14 -35.25 23.96
C LEU A 66 -24.64 -36.70 24.02
N PRO A 67 -25.45 -37.21 23.07
CA PRO A 67 -25.87 -38.61 23.08
C PRO A 67 -24.71 -39.60 22.91
N LEU A 68 -23.62 -39.22 22.25
CA LEU A 68 -22.40 -40.03 22.17
C LEU A 68 -21.75 -40.19 23.55
N LEU A 69 -21.58 -39.10 24.29
CA LEU A 69 -20.90 -39.10 25.58
C LEU A 69 -21.76 -39.69 26.73
N ALA A 70 -23.06 -39.40 26.71
CA ALA A 70 -24.03 -39.86 27.71
C ALA A 70 -24.35 -41.34 27.51
N ASP A 71 -24.76 -41.74 26.30
CA ASP A 71 -25.34 -43.06 26.02
C ASP A 71 -24.47 -43.96 25.14
N GLY A 72 -23.37 -43.46 24.56
CA GLY A 72 -22.59 -44.23 23.58
C GLY A 72 -23.28 -44.36 22.23
N ARG A 73 -24.13 -43.40 21.84
CA ARG A 73 -24.79 -43.40 20.52
C ARG A 73 -23.85 -42.81 19.47
N PHE A 74 -23.15 -43.68 18.75
CA PHE A 74 -22.29 -43.29 17.62
C PHE A 74 -23.10 -43.09 16.34
N ALA A 75 -22.70 -42.11 15.53
CA ALA A 75 -23.29 -41.83 14.23
C ALA A 75 -23.05 -42.99 13.25
N ASP A 76 -23.98 -43.12 12.30
CA ASP A 76 -23.86 -44.05 11.19
C ASP A 76 -22.97 -43.42 10.10
N PRO A 77 -21.86 -44.08 9.67
CA PRO A 77 -20.99 -43.56 8.62
C PRO A 77 -21.65 -43.43 7.24
N GLY A 78 -22.87 -43.93 7.05
CA GLY A 78 -23.53 -43.96 5.75
C GLY A 78 -22.87 -44.98 4.79
N GLU A 79 -22.94 -44.72 3.49
CA GLU A 79 -22.52 -45.68 2.44
C GLU A 79 -21.00 -45.72 2.18
N HIS A 80 -20.18 -44.90 2.85
CA HIS A 80 -18.74 -44.85 2.60
C HIS A 80 -17.99 -45.92 3.41
N GLU A 81 -17.42 -46.91 2.74
CA GLU A 81 -16.46 -47.84 3.35
C GLU A 81 -15.10 -47.15 3.53
N PRO A 82 -14.62 -46.93 4.76
CA PRO A 82 -13.29 -46.36 4.99
C PRO A 82 -12.19 -47.33 4.55
N GLY A 83 -11.00 -46.80 4.25
CA GLY A 83 -9.81 -47.61 3.98
C GLY A 83 -9.48 -48.57 5.13
N THR A 84 -8.66 -49.58 4.88
CA THR A 84 -8.38 -50.64 5.87
C THR A 84 -7.41 -50.23 6.97
N ASP A 85 -6.60 -49.20 6.74
CA ASP A 85 -5.62 -48.70 7.71
C ASP A 85 -6.22 -47.73 8.74
N GLU A 86 -5.53 -47.58 9.86
CA GLU A 86 -5.96 -46.78 11.01
C GLU A 86 -6.14 -45.30 10.66
N VAL A 87 -5.31 -44.75 9.78
CA VAL A 87 -5.34 -43.34 9.37
C VAL A 87 -6.57 -43.09 8.51
N SER A 88 -6.81 -43.92 7.49
CA SER A 88 -7.98 -43.81 6.63
C SER A 88 -9.29 -43.91 7.42
N ARG A 89 -9.34 -44.79 8.42
CA ARG A 89 -10.51 -44.95 9.31
C ARG A 89 -10.71 -43.73 10.22
N ALA A 90 -9.62 -43.24 10.83
CA ALA A 90 -9.67 -42.03 11.67
C ALA A 90 -10.16 -40.81 10.87
N LEU A 91 -9.74 -40.68 9.61
CA LEU A 91 -10.12 -39.58 8.72
C LEU A 91 -11.47 -39.75 8.04
N ALA A 92 -12.18 -40.87 8.22
CA ALA A 92 -13.49 -41.12 7.63
C ALA A 92 -14.62 -41.14 8.66
N VAL A 93 -14.29 -41.10 9.96
CA VAL A 93 -15.29 -41.16 11.02
C VAL A 93 -16.23 -39.93 10.96
N PRO A 94 -17.56 -40.10 11.10
CA PRO A 94 -18.49 -38.98 11.11
C PRO A 94 -18.48 -38.22 12.44
N ASP A 95 -18.10 -38.88 13.54
CA ASP A 95 -18.25 -38.36 14.90
C ASP A 95 -16.98 -38.52 15.76
N LEU A 96 -16.56 -39.75 16.08
CA LEU A 96 -15.45 -39.99 16.99
C LEU A 96 -14.76 -41.33 16.75
N PHE A 97 -13.44 -41.31 16.66
CA PHE A 97 -12.60 -42.50 16.54
C PHE A 97 -11.67 -42.67 17.75
N CYS A 98 -11.55 -43.89 18.28
CA CYS A 98 -10.64 -44.26 19.34
C CYS A 98 -9.43 -45.00 18.75
N LEU A 99 -8.26 -44.37 18.79
CA LEU A 99 -6.99 -44.99 18.45
C LEU A 99 -6.30 -45.47 19.72
N GLU A 100 -6.31 -46.79 19.94
CA GLU A 100 -5.59 -47.43 21.01
C GLU A 100 -4.13 -47.68 20.59
N ALA A 101 -3.21 -46.93 21.19
CA ALA A 101 -1.80 -46.98 20.85
C ALA A 101 -0.93 -46.93 22.11
N PRO A 102 -0.10 -47.96 22.38
CA PRO A 102 0.86 -47.92 23.48
C PRO A 102 1.88 -46.77 23.29
N PRO A 103 2.55 -46.32 24.36
CA PRO A 103 3.49 -45.21 24.27
C PRO A 103 4.69 -45.63 23.42
N GLY A 104 5.03 -44.82 22.42
CA GLY A 104 6.14 -45.12 21.52
C GLY A 104 6.07 -44.38 20.19
N THR A 105 7.04 -44.67 19.32
CA THR A 105 7.22 -44.01 18.03
C THR A 105 6.06 -44.25 17.06
N ALA A 106 5.49 -45.47 17.03
CA ALA A 106 4.41 -45.84 16.12
C ALA A 106 3.14 -44.99 16.35
N ARG A 107 2.78 -44.78 17.63
CA ARG A 107 1.69 -43.89 18.04
C ARG A 107 1.90 -42.48 17.47
N THR A 108 3.06 -41.89 17.76
CA THR A 108 3.34 -40.51 17.31
C THR A 108 3.32 -40.41 15.80
N LEU A 109 3.93 -41.36 15.07
CA LEU A 109 3.91 -41.36 13.60
C LEU A 109 2.48 -41.43 13.05
N THR A 110 1.61 -42.27 13.64
CA THR A 110 0.21 -42.38 13.22
C THR A 110 -0.55 -41.09 13.47
N VAL A 111 -0.36 -40.46 14.64
CA VAL A 111 -0.96 -39.15 14.97
C VAL A 111 -0.51 -38.07 13.98
N LEU A 112 0.78 -37.99 13.70
CA LEU A 112 1.33 -37.03 12.75
C LEU A 112 0.80 -37.25 11.33
N GLU A 113 0.62 -38.51 10.93
CA GLU A 113 0.06 -38.86 9.63
C GLU A 113 -1.41 -38.45 9.50
N ILE A 114 -2.21 -38.62 10.57
CA ILE A 114 -3.60 -38.15 10.62
C ILE A 114 -3.64 -36.63 10.54
N VAL A 115 -2.85 -35.91 11.35
CA VAL A 115 -2.78 -34.42 11.32
C VAL A 115 -2.42 -33.96 9.91
N ARG A 116 -1.36 -34.52 9.33
CA ARG A 116 -0.87 -34.15 7.98
C ARG A 116 -1.91 -34.42 6.91
N SER A 117 -2.55 -35.57 6.95
CA SER A 117 -3.55 -35.96 5.96
C SER A 117 -4.82 -35.11 6.05
N ALA A 118 -5.27 -34.78 7.25
CA ALA A 118 -6.40 -33.87 7.46
C ALA A 118 -6.07 -32.45 6.96
N ALA A 119 -4.94 -31.88 7.41
CA ALA A 119 -4.48 -30.56 6.95
C ALA A 119 -4.30 -30.52 5.42
N GLY A 120 -3.76 -31.57 4.81
CA GLY A 120 -3.60 -31.70 3.36
C GLY A 120 -4.93 -31.78 2.58
N ARG A 121 -6.04 -32.15 3.24
CA ARG A 121 -7.40 -32.09 2.69
C ARG A 121 -8.06 -30.72 2.86
N GLY A 122 -7.35 -29.76 3.45
CA GLY A 122 -7.88 -28.44 3.81
C GLY A 122 -8.78 -28.47 5.05
N GLU A 123 -8.76 -29.56 5.83
CA GLU A 123 -9.47 -29.62 7.11
C GLU A 123 -8.70 -28.82 8.17
N ARG A 124 -9.42 -28.02 8.96
CA ARG A 124 -8.82 -27.32 10.11
C ARG A 124 -8.73 -28.27 11.29
N VAL A 125 -7.50 -28.51 11.75
CA VAL A 125 -7.22 -29.48 12.82
C VAL A 125 -6.99 -28.76 14.14
N LEU A 126 -7.69 -29.18 15.19
CA LEU A 126 -7.37 -28.86 16.57
C LEU A 126 -6.56 -30.01 17.19
N LEU A 127 -5.28 -29.78 17.45
CA LEU A 127 -4.44 -30.73 18.19
C LEU A 127 -4.45 -30.37 19.68
N ALA A 128 -5.03 -31.25 20.50
CA ALA A 128 -5.12 -31.06 21.94
C ALA A 128 -4.35 -32.13 22.72
N ALA A 129 -3.81 -31.78 23.89
CA ALA A 129 -3.23 -32.73 24.83
C ALA A 129 -3.52 -32.30 26.28
N PRO A 130 -3.31 -33.16 27.31
CA PRO A 130 -3.58 -32.81 28.70
C PRO A 130 -2.79 -31.59 29.18
N THR A 131 -1.52 -31.48 28.77
CA THR A 131 -0.62 -30.42 29.21
C THR A 131 0.13 -29.76 28.06
N ALA A 132 0.54 -28.51 28.23
CA ALA A 132 1.30 -27.78 27.21
C ALA A 132 2.58 -28.51 26.73
N PRO A 133 3.43 -29.09 27.62
CA PRO A 133 4.60 -29.84 27.17
C PRO A 133 4.28 -31.06 26.29
N GLN A 134 3.13 -31.71 26.48
CA GLN A 134 2.72 -32.83 25.64
C GLN A 134 2.30 -32.36 24.24
N VAL A 135 1.66 -31.19 24.14
CA VAL A 135 1.38 -30.56 22.85
C VAL A 135 2.70 -30.28 22.13
N ASP A 136 3.65 -29.66 22.82
CA ASP A 136 4.94 -29.27 22.25
C ASP A 136 5.74 -30.50 21.78
N ALA A 137 5.65 -31.63 22.49
CA ALA A 137 6.29 -32.88 22.10
C ALA A 137 5.76 -33.46 20.79
N VAL A 138 4.45 -33.31 20.51
CA VAL A 138 3.86 -33.71 19.22
C VAL A 138 4.26 -32.73 18.13
N LEU A 139 4.14 -31.42 18.40
CA LEU A 139 4.47 -30.36 17.43
C LEU A 139 5.93 -30.40 16.98
N ALA A 140 6.87 -30.72 17.86
CA ALA A 140 8.29 -30.83 17.54
C ALA A 140 8.61 -31.89 16.47
N ARG A 141 7.65 -32.79 16.17
CA ARG A 141 7.79 -33.87 15.20
C ARG A 141 6.86 -33.69 13.99
N LEU A 142 6.05 -32.64 13.98
CA LEU A 142 5.18 -32.33 12.86
C LEU A 142 6.02 -31.84 11.67
N PRO A 143 5.87 -32.42 10.47
CA PRO A 143 6.67 -32.04 9.33
C PRO A 143 6.32 -30.62 8.85
N ASP A 144 7.30 -29.99 8.21
CA ASP A 144 7.09 -28.70 7.55
C ASP A 144 6.00 -28.81 6.46
N GLY A 145 5.19 -27.77 6.31
CA GLY A 145 4.19 -27.64 5.23
C GLY A 145 2.81 -27.19 5.68
N ALA A 146 2.45 -27.42 6.95
CA ALA A 146 1.22 -26.90 7.55
C ALA A 146 1.51 -25.60 8.33
N THR A 147 0.57 -24.66 8.29
CA THR A 147 0.56 -23.46 9.13
C THR A 147 0.07 -23.84 10.52
N VAL A 148 0.99 -23.90 11.47
CA VAL A 148 0.73 -24.33 12.85
C VAL A 148 0.72 -23.15 13.80
N ILE A 149 -0.28 -23.05 14.67
CA ILE A 149 -0.37 -22.01 15.70
C ILE A 149 -0.60 -22.60 17.09
N ARG A 150 0.26 -22.24 18.04
CA ARG A 150 0.20 -22.61 19.46
C ARG A 150 -0.42 -21.48 20.29
N VAL A 151 -1.54 -21.73 20.98
CA VAL A 151 -2.32 -20.66 21.64
C VAL A 151 -1.98 -20.43 23.12
N ASP A 152 -1.85 -21.48 23.92
CA ASP A 152 -1.58 -21.39 25.37
C ASP A 152 -0.08 -21.49 25.72
N GLN A 153 0.80 -21.18 24.78
CA GLN A 153 2.23 -21.04 25.06
C GLN A 153 2.52 -19.64 25.61
N PRO A 154 3.16 -19.51 26.79
CA PRO A 154 3.58 -18.22 27.30
C PRO A 154 4.71 -17.62 26.44
N GLY A 155 4.56 -16.36 26.06
CA GLY A 155 5.62 -15.57 25.40
C GLY A 155 5.69 -15.68 23.86
N SER A 156 6.83 -15.23 23.33
CA SER A 156 7.06 -15.06 21.88
C SER A 156 7.90 -16.20 21.27
N GLY A 157 7.76 -17.42 21.81
CA GLY A 157 8.45 -18.59 21.27
C GLY A 157 8.03 -18.92 19.83
N PRO A 158 8.88 -19.61 19.06
CA PRO A 158 8.51 -20.07 17.70
C PRO A 158 7.19 -20.86 17.71
N GLY A 159 6.31 -20.54 16.77
CA GLY A 159 4.99 -21.18 16.66
C GLY A 159 3.90 -20.62 17.57
N SER A 160 4.22 -19.72 18.51
CA SER A 160 3.20 -19.08 19.36
C SER A 160 2.35 -18.09 18.56
N LEU A 161 1.09 -17.92 18.98
CA LEU A 161 0.16 -16.96 18.39
C LEU A 161 0.73 -15.53 18.37
N ALA A 162 1.39 -15.12 19.46
CA ALA A 162 2.04 -13.82 19.56
C ALA A 162 3.24 -13.67 18.61
N ALA A 163 4.06 -14.73 18.46
CA ALA A 163 5.19 -14.73 17.52
C ALA A 163 4.71 -14.69 16.06
N ALA A 164 3.64 -15.43 15.73
CA ALA A 164 3.01 -15.40 14.41
C ALA A 164 2.48 -13.99 14.08
N ALA A 165 1.78 -13.35 15.03
CA ALA A 165 1.30 -11.98 14.90
C ALA A 165 2.46 -10.98 14.71
N ALA A 166 3.51 -11.07 15.53
CA ALA A 166 4.69 -10.22 15.41
C ALA A 166 5.37 -10.39 14.04
N GLY A 167 5.48 -11.63 13.53
CA GLY A 167 6.02 -11.91 12.20
C GLY A 167 5.21 -11.28 11.08
N VAL A 168 3.86 -11.33 11.15
CA VAL A 168 2.99 -10.63 10.19
C VAL A 168 3.20 -9.12 10.26
N GLN A 169 3.20 -8.54 11.47
CA GLN A 169 3.42 -7.11 11.67
C GLN A 169 4.76 -6.65 11.09
N GLN A 170 5.84 -7.39 11.35
CA GLN A 170 7.16 -7.11 10.78
C GLN A 170 7.15 -7.13 9.25
N ARG A 171 6.50 -8.11 8.62
CA ARG A 171 6.37 -8.16 7.15
C ARG A 171 5.58 -6.97 6.60
N ILE A 172 4.50 -6.59 7.26
CA ILE A 172 3.69 -5.42 6.89
C ILE A 172 4.51 -4.13 6.97
N LEU A 173 5.29 -3.95 8.05
CA LEU A 173 6.18 -2.81 8.24
C LEU A 173 7.33 -2.80 7.23
N ALA A 174 7.92 -3.95 6.93
CA ALA A 174 8.98 -4.07 5.93
C ALA A 174 8.46 -3.68 4.53
N ARG A 175 7.31 -4.24 4.11
CA ARG A 175 6.70 -3.95 2.79
C ARG A 175 6.30 -2.49 2.62
N SER A 176 5.87 -1.82 3.69
CA SER A 176 5.47 -0.41 3.64
C SER A 176 6.62 0.59 3.83
N GLN A 177 7.85 0.12 4.07
CA GLN A 177 8.99 0.98 4.39
C GLN A 177 9.38 1.92 3.25
N ALA A 178 9.36 1.44 2.00
CA ALA A 178 9.72 2.23 0.83
C ALA A 178 8.74 3.40 0.65
N ALA A 179 7.43 3.11 0.64
CA ALA A 179 6.39 4.14 0.55
C ALA A 179 6.48 5.16 1.70
N ALA A 180 6.81 4.72 2.92
CA ALA A 180 6.96 5.62 4.06
C ALA A 180 8.14 6.59 3.88
N ARG A 181 9.25 6.14 3.32
CA ARG A 181 10.42 7.00 3.02
C ARG A 181 10.10 8.00 1.92
N SER A 182 9.46 7.58 0.83
CA SER A 182 9.10 8.48 -0.27
C SER A 182 8.09 9.56 0.15
N LEU A 183 7.20 9.24 1.10
CA LEU A 183 6.21 10.19 1.62
C LEU A 183 6.70 11.04 2.80
N GLU A 184 7.87 10.75 3.38
CA GLU A 184 8.41 11.47 4.53
C GLU A 184 8.53 12.99 4.33
N PRO A 185 8.99 13.51 3.16
CA PRO A 185 9.09 14.95 2.91
C PRO A 185 7.75 15.70 2.89
N TRP A 186 6.63 14.97 2.84
CA TRP A 186 5.27 15.51 2.83
C TRP A 186 4.66 15.56 4.24
N LEU A 187 5.32 15.02 5.26
CA LEU A 187 4.85 15.05 6.64
C LEU A 187 5.02 16.42 7.30
N GLY A 188 4.09 16.74 8.21
CA GLY A 188 4.16 17.93 9.06
C GLY A 188 3.37 19.13 8.55
N ALA A 189 3.33 20.17 9.38
CA ALA A 189 2.67 21.43 9.11
C ALA A 189 3.58 22.60 9.58
N PRO A 190 4.32 23.28 8.67
CA PRO A 190 4.43 23.00 7.23
C PRO A 190 5.33 21.79 6.92
N SER A 191 5.03 21.07 5.84
CA SER A 191 5.89 20.00 5.33
C SER A 191 7.12 20.57 4.59
N PRO A 192 8.25 19.85 4.52
CA PRO A 192 9.38 20.22 3.67
C PRO A 192 8.97 20.49 2.21
N ALA A 193 8.10 19.66 1.64
CA ALA A 193 7.56 19.84 0.30
C ALA A 193 6.78 21.16 0.14
N LEU A 194 5.92 21.51 1.10
CA LEU A 194 5.24 22.82 1.12
C LEU A 194 6.24 23.98 1.20
N GLY A 195 7.35 23.80 1.92
CA GLY A 195 8.44 24.77 1.95
C GLY A 195 9.04 25.05 0.57
N TRP A 196 9.28 24.00 -0.22
CA TRP A 196 9.76 24.15 -1.60
C TRP A 196 8.70 24.73 -2.54
N LEU A 197 7.43 24.36 -2.38
CA LEU A 197 6.33 24.95 -3.13
C LEU A 197 6.25 26.46 -2.91
N ARG A 198 6.37 26.91 -1.66
CA ARG A 198 6.42 28.34 -1.32
C ARG A 198 7.61 29.04 -1.95
N ARG A 199 8.79 28.41 -1.97
CA ARG A 199 9.98 28.97 -2.65
C ARG A 199 9.76 29.10 -4.15
N LEU A 200 9.17 28.09 -4.79
CA LEU A 200 8.84 28.14 -6.22
C LEU A 200 7.87 29.29 -6.51
N THR A 201 6.77 29.40 -5.76
CA THR A 201 5.79 30.46 -5.98
C THR A 201 6.39 31.85 -5.78
N THR A 202 7.17 32.05 -4.70
CA THR A 202 7.84 33.32 -4.46
C THR A 202 8.85 33.66 -5.55
N ALA A 203 9.64 32.69 -6.01
CA ALA A 203 10.60 32.92 -7.10
C ALA A 203 9.91 33.23 -8.44
N LEU A 204 8.72 32.68 -8.69
CA LEU A 204 7.91 33.01 -9.87
C LEU A 204 7.37 34.44 -9.80
N ASP A 205 6.88 34.88 -8.64
CA ASP A 205 6.43 36.25 -8.43
C ASP A 205 7.60 37.23 -8.64
N GLU A 206 8.77 36.94 -8.06
CA GLU A 206 10.00 37.73 -8.26
C GLU A 206 10.45 37.76 -9.72
N ALA A 207 10.30 36.65 -10.45
CA ALA A 207 10.65 36.55 -11.86
C ALA A 207 9.72 37.39 -12.74
N ASP A 208 8.42 37.37 -12.47
CA ASP A 208 7.42 38.21 -13.17
C ASP A 208 7.70 39.70 -12.98
N GLU A 209 7.94 40.12 -11.73
CA GLU A 209 8.28 41.50 -11.41
C GLU A 209 9.60 41.94 -12.06
N ALA A 210 10.62 41.07 -12.05
CA ALA A 210 11.91 41.34 -12.70
C ALA A 210 11.78 41.42 -14.23
N ARG A 211 10.95 40.55 -14.83
CA ARG A 211 10.66 40.59 -16.27
C ARG A 211 9.96 41.89 -16.66
N GLY A 212 8.93 42.29 -15.90
CA GLY A 212 8.26 43.57 -16.11
C GLY A 212 9.20 44.78 -15.97
N ARG A 213 10.18 44.73 -15.06
CA ARG A 213 11.25 45.74 -14.97
C ARG A 213 12.16 45.74 -16.20
N ALA A 214 12.55 44.56 -16.70
CA ALA A 214 13.37 44.42 -17.89
C ALA A 214 12.68 44.99 -19.14
N ASP A 215 11.39 44.68 -19.33
CA ASP A 215 10.61 45.18 -20.47
C ASP A 215 10.46 46.71 -20.44
N ARG A 216 10.21 47.29 -19.25
CA ARG A 216 10.20 48.75 -19.06
C ARG A 216 11.56 49.39 -19.35
N ALA A 217 12.66 48.76 -18.92
CA ALA A 217 14.00 49.26 -19.17
C ALA A 217 14.37 49.18 -20.67
N ALA A 218 13.95 48.12 -21.36
CA ALA A 218 14.13 47.97 -22.80
C ALA A 218 13.36 49.04 -23.59
N ALA A 219 12.10 49.29 -23.24
CA ALA A 219 11.31 50.37 -23.85
C ALA A 219 11.92 51.75 -23.59
N HIS A 220 12.41 52.00 -22.37
CA HIS A 220 13.10 53.25 -22.04
C HIS A 220 14.39 53.42 -22.85
N ARG A 221 15.17 52.36 -23.04
CA ARG A 221 16.37 52.35 -23.90
C ARG A 221 16.04 52.72 -25.33
N GLU A 222 15.00 52.13 -25.91
CA GLU A 222 14.56 52.42 -27.29
C GLU A 222 14.11 53.87 -27.44
N ALA A 223 13.30 54.37 -26.50
CA ALA A 223 12.88 55.77 -26.48
C ALA A 223 14.07 56.74 -26.35
N THR A 224 15.03 56.42 -25.49
CA THR A 224 16.24 57.24 -25.29
C THR A 224 17.11 57.26 -26.55
N ALA A 225 17.29 56.11 -27.20
CA ALA A 225 18.04 56.02 -28.46
C ALA A 225 17.33 56.79 -29.59
N ALA A 226 16.00 56.72 -29.68
CA ALA A 226 15.23 57.50 -30.66
C ALA A 226 15.37 59.01 -30.41
N ALA A 227 15.28 59.47 -29.17
CA ALA A 227 15.50 60.87 -28.82
C ALA A 227 16.92 61.35 -29.13
N ALA A 228 17.94 60.51 -28.90
CA ALA A 228 19.32 60.81 -29.27
C ALA A 228 19.50 60.92 -30.79
N ARG A 229 18.89 60.02 -31.58
CA ARG A 229 18.90 60.10 -33.05
C ARG A 229 18.28 61.40 -33.55
N GLU A 230 17.16 61.83 -32.99
CA GLU A 230 16.51 63.07 -33.38
C GLU A 230 17.36 64.31 -33.06
N ARG A 231 17.99 64.32 -31.87
CA ARG A 231 18.85 65.41 -31.41
C ARG A 231 20.15 65.52 -32.23
N LEU A 232 20.78 64.40 -32.56
CA LEU A 232 22.08 64.36 -33.24
C LEU A 232 21.94 64.33 -34.79
N GLY A 233 20.75 64.03 -35.32
CA GLY A 233 20.52 63.81 -36.76
C GLY A 233 20.29 65.07 -37.60
N ALA A 234 20.72 66.26 -37.15
CA ALA A 234 20.57 67.49 -37.92
C ALA A 234 21.31 67.41 -39.27
N ASP A 235 22.60 67.08 -39.24
CA ASP A 235 23.46 66.98 -40.43
C ASP A 235 22.95 65.89 -41.39
N LEU A 236 22.53 64.74 -40.86
CA LEU A 236 21.97 63.65 -41.66
C LEU A 236 20.72 64.10 -42.42
N ARG A 237 19.83 64.88 -41.80
CA ARG A 237 18.62 65.42 -42.44
C ARG A 237 18.97 66.42 -43.53
N GLU A 238 20.00 67.24 -43.34
CA GLU A 238 20.48 68.17 -44.35
C GLU A 238 21.08 67.43 -45.54
N HIS A 239 21.99 66.48 -45.30
CA HIS A 239 22.60 65.69 -46.37
C HIS A 239 21.60 64.78 -47.09
N ALA A 240 20.57 64.28 -46.41
CA ALA A 240 19.47 63.55 -47.03
C ALA A 240 18.72 64.41 -48.07
N ARG A 241 18.34 65.65 -47.69
CA ARG A 241 17.69 66.60 -48.61
C ARG A 241 18.61 66.97 -49.77
N ALA A 242 19.91 67.14 -49.52
CA ALA A 242 20.89 67.43 -50.57
C ALA A 242 21.06 66.25 -51.55
N SER A 243 21.07 65.01 -51.04
CA SER A 243 21.12 63.79 -51.86
C SER A 243 19.88 63.68 -52.75
N GLU A 244 18.69 63.83 -52.19
CA GLU A 244 17.41 63.78 -52.92
C GLU A 244 17.32 64.88 -54.00
N ALA A 245 17.73 66.11 -53.68
CA ALA A 245 17.77 67.21 -54.64
C ALA A 245 18.79 66.96 -55.76
N ALA A 246 19.94 66.36 -55.45
CA ALA A 246 20.96 66.02 -56.43
C ALA A 246 20.50 64.88 -57.35
N GLU A 247 19.84 63.85 -56.81
CA GLU A 247 19.23 62.77 -57.58
C GLU A 247 18.14 63.30 -58.55
N THR A 248 17.29 64.22 -58.06
CA THR A 248 16.28 64.89 -58.89
C THR A 248 16.94 65.71 -60.01
N SER A 249 18.03 66.42 -59.71
CA SER A 249 18.80 67.16 -60.73
C SER A 249 19.45 66.25 -61.76
N VAL A 250 19.87 65.04 -61.39
CA VAL A 250 20.38 64.03 -62.34
C VAL A 250 19.27 63.57 -63.26
N ALA A 251 18.11 63.21 -62.72
CA ALA A 251 16.97 62.76 -63.52
C ALA A 251 16.53 63.84 -64.53
N ALA A 252 16.46 65.11 -64.10
CA ALA A 252 16.14 66.22 -64.98
C ALA A 252 17.21 66.45 -66.07
N ALA A 253 18.50 66.36 -65.71
CA ALA A 253 19.58 66.52 -66.67
C ALA A 253 19.60 65.37 -67.71
N ASP A 254 19.34 64.14 -67.27
CA ASP A 254 19.28 62.96 -68.13
C ASP A 254 18.08 63.01 -69.08
N ALA A 255 16.91 63.46 -68.62
CA ALA A 255 15.76 63.69 -69.49
C ALA A 255 16.05 64.73 -70.60
N VAL A 256 16.75 65.83 -70.28
CA VAL A 256 17.17 66.84 -71.27
C VAL A 256 18.17 66.25 -72.26
N VAL A 257 19.12 65.43 -71.80
CA VAL A 257 20.08 64.73 -72.68
C VAL A 257 19.36 63.75 -73.61
N GLU A 258 18.39 62.99 -73.12
CA GLU A 258 17.57 62.07 -73.93
C GLU A 258 16.74 62.82 -74.97
N GLU A 259 16.05 63.90 -74.57
CA GLU A 259 15.24 64.72 -75.47
C GLU A 259 16.10 65.33 -76.60
N LEU A 260 17.24 65.93 -76.26
CA LEU A 260 18.17 66.51 -77.23
C LEU A 260 18.81 65.45 -78.12
N SER A 261 19.11 64.26 -77.58
CA SER A 261 19.63 63.12 -78.36
C SER A 261 18.59 62.63 -79.37
N ALA A 262 17.33 62.49 -78.95
CA ALA A 262 16.24 62.11 -79.83
C ALA A 262 15.96 63.17 -80.91
N ALA A 263 15.98 64.46 -80.54
CA ALA A 263 15.83 65.58 -81.46
C ALA A 263 16.96 65.64 -82.49
N LEU A 264 18.20 65.38 -82.07
CA LEU A 264 19.36 65.32 -82.95
C LEU A 264 19.22 64.17 -83.96
N ARG A 265 18.89 62.94 -83.52
CA ARG A 265 18.66 61.77 -84.39
C ARG A 265 17.56 62.03 -85.44
N ARG A 266 16.47 62.70 -85.05
CA ARG A 266 15.38 63.12 -85.97
C ARG A 266 15.82 64.20 -86.97
N SER A 267 16.78 65.05 -86.61
CA SER A 267 17.27 66.12 -87.49
C SER A 267 18.31 65.64 -88.52
N GLU A 268 19.09 64.61 -88.17
CA GLU A 268 20.12 64.04 -89.04
C GLU A 268 19.54 63.12 -90.14
N SER A 269 18.31 62.65 -89.98
CA SER A 269 17.58 61.79 -90.94
C SER A 269 16.84 62.56 -92.06
N ALA A 270 16.86 63.90 -92.07
CA ALA A 270 16.17 64.73 -93.09
C ALA A 270 17.14 65.67 -93.85
N LEU A 271 17.27 65.47 -95.17
CA LEU A 271 18.25 66.12 -96.07
C LEU A 271 18.26 67.67 -96.01
N HIS A 272 17.14 68.33 -95.70
CA HIS A 272 16.99 69.79 -95.71
C HIS A 272 17.21 70.46 -94.32
N ARG A 273 17.51 69.69 -93.26
CA ARG A 273 17.64 70.21 -91.87
C ARG A 273 19.08 70.16 -91.29
N ARG A 274 20.11 69.95 -92.13
CA ARG A 274 21.53 69.81 -91.71
C ARG A 274 22.10 71.00 -90.94
N TRP A 275 21.66 72.24 -91.22
CA TRP A 275 22.09 73.44 -90.47
C TRP A 275 21.61 73.44 -89.00
N ARG A 276 20.45 72.83 -88.69
CA ARG A 276 19.93 72.74 -87.31
C ARG A 276 20.68 71.69 -86.46
N ALA A 277 21.24 70.65 -87.09
CA ALA A 277 21.98 69.59 -86.41
C ALA A 277 23.24 70.10 -85.69
N GLY A 278 23.97 71.07 -86.26
CA GLY A 278 25.15 71.66 -85.61
C GLY A 278 24.85 72.40 -84.31
N ARG A 279 23.68 73.07 -84.22
CA ARG A 279 23.22 73.75 -82.99
C ARG A 279 22.75 72.75 -81.93
N LEU A 280 22.06 71.68 -82.35
CA LEU A 280 21.63 70.60 -81.46
C LEU A 280 22.82 69.79 -80.91
N ARG A 281 23.86 69.55 -81.70
CA ARG A 281 25.11 68.90 -81.22
C ARG A 281 25.80 69.70 -80.11
N ARG A 282 25.89 71.02 -80.24
CA ARG A 282 26.46 71.89 -79.19
C ARG A 282 25.61 71.85 -77.92
N ARG A 283 24.29 72.03 -78.05
CA ARG A 283 23.35 71.93 -76.91
C ARG A 283 23.38 70.57 -76.23
N LEU A 284 23.48 69.48 -77.00
CA LEU A 284 23.61 68.12 -76.46
C LEU A 284 24.95 67.96 -75.73
N SER A 285 26.05 68.47 -76.27
CA SER A 285 27.35 68.45 -75.60
C SER A 285 27.34 69.23 -74.29
N ASP A 286 26.69 70.39 -74.26
CA ASP A 286 26.46 71.18 -73.03
C ASP A 286 25.59 70.42 -72.03
N ALA A 287 24.50 69.80 -72.48
CA ALA A 287 23.60 69.01 -71.64
C ALA A 287 24.29 67.75 -71.07
N VAL A 288 25.13 67.06 -71.86
CA VAL A 288 25.92 65.91 -71.39
C VAL A 288 26.94 66.34 -70.33
N ARG A 289 27.62 67.48 -70.52
CA ARG A 289 28.52 68.04 -69.48
C ARG A 289 27.77 68.40 -68.21
N PHE A 290 26.59 69.00 -68.34
CA PHE A 290 25.72 69.32 -67.21
C PHE A 290 25.23 68.07 -66.47
N ALA A 291 24.80 67.03 -67.20
CA ALA A 291 24.40 65.74 -66.63
C ALA A 291 25.56 65.03 -65.93
N ALA A 292 26.77 65.04 -66.50
CA ALA A 292 27.97 64.51 -65.84
C ALA A 292 28.29 65.27 -64.53
N ALA A 293 28.17 66.60 -64.52
CA ALA A 293 28.34 67.41 -63.32
C ALA A 293 27.21 67.19 -62.29
N ALA A 294 25.97 66.94 -62.73
CA ALA A 294 24.86 66.58 -61.86
C ALA A 294 25.09 65.21 -61.20
N ARG A 295 25.53 64.19 -61.97
CA ARG A 295 25.85 62.85 -61.45
C ARG A 295 27.00 62.88 -60.45
N SER A 296 28.05 63.65 -60.72
CA SER A 296 29.16 63.85 -59.79
C SER A 296 28.69 64.47 -58.47
N ARG A 297 27.85 65.50 -58.52
CA ARG A 297 27.24 66.11 -57.32
C ARG A 297 26.34 65.15 -56.55
N SER A 298 25.55 64.33 -57.24
CA SER A 298 24.71 63.30 -56.61
C SER A 298 25.55 62.23 -55.92
N PHE A 299 26.63 61.75 -56.56
CA PHE A 299 27.58 60.81 -55.93
C PHE A 299 28.21 61.40 -54.65
N GLN A 300 28.63 62.67 -54.69
CA GLN A 300 29.19 63.34 -53.52
C GLN A 300 28.15 63.56 -52.41
N ALA A 301 26.92 63.95 -52.75
CA ALA A 301 25.84 64.13 -51.79
C ALA A 301 25.42 62.80 -51.14
N ARG A 302 25.43 61.70 -51.90
CA ARG A 302 25.18 60.34 -51.40
C ARG A 302 26.26 59.90 -50.42
N ALA A 303 27.53 60.11 -50.77
CA ALA A 303 28.66 59.78 -49.89
C ALA A 303 28.61 60.58 -48.57
N ALA A 304 28.28 61.87 -48.64
CA ALA A 304 28.12 62.71 -47.45
C ALA A 304 26.95 62.26 -46.56
N TYR A 305 25.81 61.87 -47.15
CA TYR A 305 24.69 61.27 -46.42
C TYR A 305 25.10 59.99 -45.69
N GLU A 306 25.80 59.09 -46.38
CA GLU A 306 26.27 57.82 -45.80
C GLU A 306 27.27 58.07 -44.66
N GLU A 307 28.20 59.00 -44.81
CA GLU A 307 29.14 59.38 -43.75
C GLU A 307 28.43 59.95 -42.53
N SER A 308 27.47 60.85 -42.73
CA SER A 308 26.65 61.40 -41.65
C SER A 308 25.76 60.35 -40.97
N ALA A 309 25.30 59.34 -41.71
CA ALA A 309 24.53 58.24 -41.13
C ALA A 309 25.40 57.42 -40.16
N HIS A 310 26.61 57.05 -40.59
CA HIS A 310 27.57 56.35 -39.72
C HIS A 310 28.05 57.21 -38.55
N SER A 311 28.18 58.52 -38.75
CA SER A 311 28.52 59.47 -37.67
C SER A 311 27.40 59.55 -36.63
N LEU A 312 26.15 59.60 -37.08
CA LEU A 312 24.97 59.61 -36.20
C LEU A 312 24.88 58.33 -35.36
N GLU A 313 25.02 57.16 -35.98
CA GLU A 313 24.96 55.88 -35.26
C GLU A 313 26.02 55.80 -34.17
N ARG A 314 27.28 56.12 -34.50
CA ARG A 314 28.36 56.19 -33.51
C ARG A 314 28.10 57.23 -32.42
N GLY A 315 27.56 58.39 -32.78
CA GLY A 315 27.20 59.44 -31.83
C GLY A 315 26.12 59.00 -30.85
N VAL A 316 25.11 58.26 -31.33
CA VAL A 316 24.02 57.70 -30.51
C VAL A 316 24.56 56.60 -29.59
N GLU A 317 25.44 55.72 -30.08
CA GLU A 317 26.09 54.69 -29.26
C GLU A 317 26.99 55.27 -28.16
N GLN A 318 27.66 56.40 -28.45
CA GLN A 318 28.56 57.06 -27.50
C GLN A 318 27.83 58.00 -26.53
N ASP A 319 26.58 58.36 -26.81
CA ASP A 319 25.77 59.22 -25.94
C ASP A 319 25.66 58.62 -24.53
N ALA A 320 26.01 59.41 -23.52
CA ALA A 320 26.06 58.94 -22.14
C ALA A 320 24.70 58.47 -21.61
N THR A 321 23.61 59.11 -22.05
CA THR A 321 22.24 58.74 -21.62
C THR A 321 21.77 57.45 -22.25
N VAL A 322 22.11 57.24 -23.53
CA VAL A 322 21.83 55.99 -24.24
C VAL A 322 22.62 54.84 -23.62
N ARG A 323 23.93 55.00 -23.37
CA ARG A 323 24.75 53.98 -22.70
C ARG A 323 24.21 53.61 -21.32
N ALA A 324 23.86 54.61 -20.50
CA ALA A 324 23.25 54.36 -19.20
C ALA A 324 21.87 53.65 -19.29
N ALA A 325 21.10 53.87 -20.37
CA ALA A 325 19.86 53.14 -20.60
C ALA A 325 20.12 51.70 -21.10
N VAL A 326 21.15 51.48 -21.92
CA VAL A 326 21.61 50.14 -22.35
C VAL A 326 22.04 49.31 -21.14
N ASP A 327 22.90 49.86 -20.28
CA ASP A 327 23.37 49.16 -19.08
C ASP A 327 22.21 48.80 -18.15
N ARG A 328 21.30 49.75 -17.88
CA ARG A 328 20.10 49.49 -17.06
C ARG A 328 19.22 48.38 -17.65
N ALA A 329 19.00 48.37 -18.97
CA ALA A 329 18.23 47.31 -19.63
C ALA A 329 18.95 45.95 -19.52
N ALA A 330 20.27 45.91 -19.70
CA ALA A 330 21.07 44.69 -19.57
C ALA A 330 21.05 44.14 -18.13
N PHE A 331 21.22 45.00 -17.12
CA PHE A 331 21.14 44.59 -15.72
C PHE A 331 19.74 44.08 -15.33
N ALA A 332 18.68 44.73 -15.82
CA ALA A 332 17.32 44.30 -15.56
C ALA A 332 17.00 42.96 -16.22
N ASP A 333 17.44 42.72 -17.46
CA ASP A 333 17.28 41.43 -18.15
C ASP A 333 18.04 40.31 -17.44
N LEU A 334 19.28 40.58 -17.00
CA LEU A 334 20.05 39.61 -16.21
C LEU A 334 19.37 39.27 -14.87
N ALA A 335 18.79 40.27 -14.19
CA ALA A 335 18.03 40.05 -12.96
C ALA A 335 16.79 39.18 -13.21
N ALA A 336 16.07 39.41 -14.31
CA ALA A 336 14.91 38.60 -14.70
C ALA A 336 15.29 37.13 -14.95
N ARG A 337 16.39 36.87 -15.67
CA ARG A 337 16.89 35.51 -15.90
C ARG A 337 17.27 34.79 -14.61
N ARG A 338 17.98 35.48 -13.70
CA ARG A 338 18.39 34.89 -12.41
C ARG A 338 17.21 34.55 -11.50
N ALA A 339 16.16 35.38 -11.53
CA ALA A 339 14.93 35.09 -10.78
C ALA A 339 14.25 33.82 -11.33
N LEU A 340 14.17 33.68 -12.66
CA LEU A 340 13.64 32.48 -13.31
C LEU A 340 14.48 31.22 -13.00
N GLU A 341 15.81 31.31 -13.05
CA GLU A 341 16.72 30.21 -12.64
C GLU A 341 16.50 29.78 -11.18
N SER A 342 16.13 30.73 -10.30
CA SER A 342 15.77 30.42 -8.91
C SER A 342 14.50 29.58 -8.82
N ALA A 343 13.47 29.95 -9.60
CA ALA A 343 12.23 29.18 -9.71
C ALA A 343 12.49 27.78 -10.29
N GLU A 344 13.30 27.68 -11.34
CA GLU A 344 13.69 26.42 -11.97
C GLU A 344 14.37 25.46 -10.97
N ARG A 345 15.27 25.96 -10.12
CA ARG A 345 15.89 25.13 -9.07
C ARG A 345 14.86 24.59 -8.07
N ALA A 346 13.91 25.42 -7.64
CA ALA A 346 12.84 24.98 -6.75
C ALA A 346 11.93 23.92 -7.41
N ALA A 347 11.64 24.08 -8.70
CA ALA A 347 10.89 23.11 -9.50
C ALA A 347 11.61 21.74 -9.60
N HIS A 348 12.92 21.72 -9.83
CA HIS A 348 13.72 20.48 -9.81
C HIS A 348 13.72 19.80 -8.44
N HIS A 349 13.72 20.58 -7.35
CA HIS A 349 13.57 20.01 -6.01
C HIS A 349 12.20 19.37 -5.81
N LEU A 350 11.11 20.04 -6.19
CA LEU A 350 9.75 19.49 -6.09
C LEU A 350 9.55 18.25 -6.96
N THR A 351 10.04 18.28 -8.20
CA THR A 351 9.98 17.14 -9.14
C THR A 351 10.60 15.88 -8.52
N ARG A 352 11.76 16.02 -7.88
CA ARG A 352 12.41 14.90 -7.17
C ARG A 352 11.63 14.40 -5.96
N LEU A 353 10.88 15.28 -5.27
CA LEU A 353 10.04 14.88 -4.14
C LEU A 353 8.75 14.17 -4.57
N LEU A 354 8.31 14.40 -5.81
CA LEU A 354 7.15 13.75 -6.40
C LEU A 354 7.49 12.38 -7.03
N ASP A 355 8.78 12.13 -7.32
CA ASP A 355 9.24 10.87 -7.86
C ASP A 355 8.84 9.67 -6.98
N GLY A 356 8.19 8.68 -7.61
CA GLY A 356 7.67 7.49 -6.94
C GLY A 356 6.45 7.71 -6.01
N VAL A 357 5.91 8.94 -5.89
CA VAL A 357 4.70 9.20 -5.09
C VAL A 357 3.52 9.73 -5.89
N ALA A 358 3.76 10.42 -7.00
CA ALA A 358 2.75 10.93 -7.92
C ALA A 358 3.32 11.02 -9.34
N ASP A 359 2.43 10.99 -10.35
CA ASP A 359 2.84 11.24 -11.73
C ASP A 359 3.23 12.71 -11.88
N VAL A 360 4.50 12.94 -12.24
CA VAL A 360 4.98 14.30 -12.52
C VAL A 360 4.81 14.55 -14.01
N PRO A 361 4.03 15.56 -14.41
CA PRO A 361 3.96 15.97 -15.79
C PRO A 361 5.27 16.64 -16.21
N ASP A 362 5.64 16.45 -17.47
CA ASP A 362 6.73 17.21 -18.07
C ASP A 362 6.44 18.71 -17.94
N TRP A 363 7.47 19.47 -17.59
CA TRP A 363 7.39 20.92 -17.45
C TRP A 363 8.57 21.58 -18.17
N THR A 364 8.33 22.81 -18.62
CA THR A 364 9.31 23.65 -19.31
C THR A 364 9.88 24.70 -18.37
N ALA A 365 11.17 25.02 -18.52
CA ALA A 365 11.87 26.01 -17.68
C ALA A 365 11.46 27.47 -17.94
N ASP A 366 10.44 27.70 -18.76
CA ASP A 366 9.84 29.01 -18.94
C ASP A 366 8.82 29.31 -17.83
N GLN A 367 8.44 30.59 -17.73
CA GLN A 367 7.57 31.07 -16.65
C GLN A 367 6.21 30.35 -16.63
N ALA A 368 5.65 30.05 -17.81
CA ALA A 368 4.37 29.36 -17.93
C ALA A 368 4.44 27.90 -17.46
N GLY A 369 5.47 27.14 -17.89
CA GLY A 369 5.65 25.75 -17.48
C GLY A 369 5.89 25.61 -15.97
N LEU A 370 6.71 26.49 -15.41
CA LEU A 370 6.97 26.52 -13.96
C LEU A 370 5.71 26.89 -13.15
N ALA A 371 4.88 27.80 -13.67
CA ALA A 371 3.61 28.16 -13.03
C ALA A 371 2.59 27.02 -13.06
N ASP A 372 2.49 26.26 -14.17
CA ASP A 372 1.63 25.06 -14.25
C ASP A 372 2.08 24.01 -13.23
N LEU A 373 3.38 23.72 -13.17
CA LEU A 373 3.94 22.80 -12.17
C LEU A 373 3.60 23.24 -10.74
N ALA A 374 3.77 24.52 -10.42
CA ALA A 374 3.43 25.06 -9.10
C ALA A 374 1.94 24.91 -8.77
N GLY A 375 1.06 25.13 -9.76
CA GLY A 375 -0.38 24.91 -9.66
C GLY A 375 -0.72 23.46 -9.29
N ARG A 376 -0.19 22.50 -10.05
CA ARG A 376 -0.40 21.07 -9.79
C ARG A 376 0.19 20.62 -8.46
N CYS A 377 1.39 21.09 -8.10
CA CYS A 377 1.99 20.80 -6.81
C CYS A 377 1.09 21.30 -5.66
N ARG A 378 0.43 22.45 -5.82
CA ARG A 378 -0.51 22.99 -4.81
C ARG A 378 -1.72 22.10 -4.60
N GLU A 379 -2.21 21.45 -5.65
CA GLU A 379 -3.32 20.49 -5.57
C GLU A 379 -2.89 19.16 -4.97
N LEU A 380 -1.71 18.65 -5.33
CA LEU A 380 -1.18 17.38 -4.83
C LEU A 380 -0.73 17.43 -3.37
N GLU A 381 -0.19 18.56 -2.92
CA GLU A 381 0.39 18.73 -1.59
C GLU A 381 -0.53 18.28 -0.44
N PRO A 382 -1.80 18.73 -0.33
CA PRO A 382 -2.69 18.28 0.76
C PRO A 382 -2.99 16.78 0.68
N VAL A 383 -3.09 16.21 -0.53
CA VAL A 383 -3.36 14.77 -0.73
C VAL A 383 -2.16 13.94 -0.29
N LEU A 384 -0.95 14.33 -0.72
CA LEU A 384 0.28 13.63 -0.36
C LEU A 384 0.61 13.77 1.13
N ARG A 385 0.36 14.95 1.73
CA ARG A 385 0.45 15.13 3.19
C ARG A 385 -0.53 14.20 3.93
N GLY A 386 -1.78 14.14 3.47
CA GLY A 386 -2.80 13.26 4.05
C GLY A 386 -2.40 11.79 3.97
N ARG A 387 -1.95 11.33 2.79
CA ARG A 387 -1.46 9.97 2.56
C ARG A 387 -0.24 9.65 3.44
N ALA A 388 0.70 10.59 3.58
CA ALA A 388 1.86 10.44 4.45
C ALA A 388 1.43 10.31 5.92
N GLY A 389 0.49 11.14 6.38
CA GLY A 389 -0.08 11.09 7.72
C GLY A 389 -0.76 9.76 8.03
N LEU A 390 -1.65 9.32 7.14
CA LEU A 390 -2.35 8.03 7.26
C LEU A 390 -1.37 6.85 7.29
N LEU A 391 -0.37 6.84 6.40
CA LEU A 391 0.63 5.77 6.37
C LEU A 391 1.47 5.75 7.66
N ARG A 392 1.88 6.93 8.15
CA ARG A 392 2.62 7.05 9.42
C ARG A 392 1.79 6.54 10.59
N GLU A 393 0.54 6.96 10.68
CA GLU A 393 -0.37 6.54 11.73
C GLU A 393 -0.62 5.04 11.70
N TRP A 394 -0.95 4.49 10.53
CA TRP A 394 -1.18 3.06 10.36
C TRP A 394 0.07 2.26 10.74
N ARG A 395 1.25 2.64 10.24
CA ARG A 395 2.52 1.98 10.62
C ARG A 395 2.78 2.05 12.12
N HIS A 396 2.50 3.18 12.77
CA HIS A 396 2.66 3.34 14.22
C HIS A 396 1.72 2.41 15.01
N ARG A 397 0.47 2.25 14.55
CA ARG A 397 -0.48 1.30 15.14
C ARG A 397 -0.02 -0.14 14.90
N THR A 398 0.43 -0.48 13.70
CA THR A 398 0.93 -1.83 13.35
C THR A 398 2.20 -2.21 14.10
N ALA A 399 3.06 -1.26 14.46
CA ALA A 399 4.27 -1.53 15.22
C ALA A 399 4.02 -1.90 16.69
N ARG A 400 2.80 -1.70 17.19
CA ARG A 400 2.41 -2.11 18.53
C ARG A 400 1.84 -3.53 18.50
N PRO A 401 2.20 -4.41 19.45
CA PRO A 401 1.57 -5.71 19.59
C PRO A 401 0.04 -5.54 19.67
N THR A 402 -0.69 -6.29 18.86
CA THR A 402 -2.16 -6.23 18.82
C THR A 402 -2.75 -7.63 18.75
N ALA A 403 -3.74 -7.89 19.60
CA ALA A 403 -4.52 -9.13 19.56
C ALA A 403 -5.50 -9.16 18.36
N GLN A 404 -5.67 -8.06 17.63
CA GLN A 404 -6.58 -7.99 16.48
C GLN A 404 -6.21 -8.99 15.37
N LEU A 405 -4.93 -9.37 15.25
CA LEU A 405 -4.51 -10.38 14.28
C LEU A 405 -4.75 -11.82 14.76
N HIS A 406 -4.98 -12.03 16.05
CA HIS A 406 -5.03 -13.38 16.62
C HIS A 406 -6.16 -14.22 16.03
N ALA A 407 -7.37 -13.66 15.97
CA ALA A 407 -8.53 -14.37 15.43
C ALA A 407 -8.33 -14.76 13.95
N GLU A 408 -7.81 -13.85 13.13
CA GLU A 408 -7.51 -14.14 11.72
C GLU A 408 -6.40 -15.19 11.56
N LEU A 409 -5.35 -15.10 12.37
CA LEU A 409 -4.28 -16.09 12.34
C LEU A 409 -4.80 -17.50 12.66
N LEU A 410 -5.63 -17.62 13.69
CA LEU A 410 -6.26 -18.89 14.04
C LEU A 410 -7.21 -19.39 12.95
N ARG A 411 -7.95 -18.48 12.31
CA ARG A 411 -8.88 -18.81 11.22
C ARG A 411 -8.18 -19.40 9.99
N TYR A 412 -6.99 -18.92 9.67
CA TYR A 412 -6.19 -19.38 8.52
C TYR A 412 -5.09 -20.40 8.88
N ALA A 413 -5.03 -20.86 10.13
CA ALA A 413 -4.13 -21.94 10.51
C ALA A 413 -4.68 -23.30 10.03
N ASP A 414 -3.80 -24.13 9.48
CA ASP A 414 -4.13 -25.51 9.13
C ASP A 414 -4.25 -26.36 10.41
N VAL A 415 -3.36 -26.11 11.37
CA VAL A 415 -3.33 -26.78 12.67
C VAL A 415 -3.27 -25.75 13.79
N VAL A 416 -4.28 -25.76 14.67
CA VAL A 416 -4.24 -25.03 15.94
C VAL A 416 -3.94 -26.02 17.04
N ALA A 417 -2.93 -25.73 17.85
CA ALA A 417 -2.47 -26.62 18.91
C ALA A 417 -2.68 -25.98 20.28
N ALA A 418 -3.23 -26.75 21.20
CA ALA A 418 -3.74 -26.29 22.50
C ALA A 418 -3.54 -27.34 23.61
N SER A 419 -3.37 -26.95 24.87
CA SER A 419 -3.80 -27.87 25.93
C SER A 419 -5.33 -27.98 25.92
N CYS A 420 -5.90 -29.01 26.56
CA CYS A 420 -7.36 -29.17 26.63
C CYS A 420 -8.04 -27.90 27.15
N VAL A 421 -7.55 -27.34 28.25
CA VAL A 421 -8.06 -26.08 28.79
C VAL A 421 -7.69 -24.90 27.90
N GLY A 422 -6.49 -24.89 27.31
CA GLY A 422 -6.04 -23.88 26.36
C GLY A 422 -6.98 -23.70 25.17
N ALA A 423 -7.67 -24.75 24.73
CA ALA A 423 -8.66 -24.72 23.63
C ALA A 423 -9.94 -23.92 23.97
N GLY A 424 -10.14 -23.56 25.25
CA GLY A 424 -11.26 -22.73 25.70
C GLY A 424 -10.94 -21.25 25.88
N ARG A 425 -9.74 -20.83 25.50
CA ARG A 425 -9.33 -19.42 25.60
C ARG A 425 -10.19 -18.50 24.69
N PRO A 426 -10.41 -17.24 25.07
CA PRO A 426 -11.28 -16.32 24.32
C PRO A 426 -10.76 -16.01 22.90
N GLU A 427 -9.45 -16.18 22.64
CA GLU A 427 -8.82 -15.95 21.34
C GLU A 427 -9.43 -16.81 20.22
N TYR A 428 -10.02 -17.96 20.55
CA TYR A 428 -10.70 -18.82 19.58
C TYR A 428 -12.03 -18.22 19.09
N GLY A 429 -12.71 -17.38 19.88
CA GLY A 429 -14.06 -16.91 19.57
C GLY A 429 -15.00 -18.08 19.21
N ASP A 430 -15.64 -17.96 18.05
CA ASP A 430 -16.53 -18.98 17.47
C ASP A 430 -15.82 -19.87 16.44
N LEU A 431 -14.48 -19.96 16.48
CA LEU A 431 -13.73 -20.81 15.58
C LEU A 431 -14.08 -22.29 15.82
N GLU A 432 -14.49 -22.93 14.73
CA GLU A 432 -14.80 -24.36 14.64
C GLU A 432 -13.69 -25.12 13.92
N PHE A 433 -13.55 -26.39 14.25
CA PHE A 433 -12.57 -27.31 13.68
C PHE A 433 -13.26 -28.47 12.99
N ASP A 434 -12.65 -28.94 11.91
CA ASP A 434 -13.13 -30.11 11.19
C ASP A 434 -12.73 -31.39 11.92
N LEU A 435 -11.56 -31.40 12.54
CA LEU A 435 -11.02 -32.55 13.26
C LEU A 435 -10.34 -32.13 14.56
N LEU A 436 -10.76 -32.72 15.68
CA LEU A 436 -9.98 -32.73 16.93
C LEU A 436 -9.10 -33.97 16.96
N ILE A 437 -7.83 -33.83 17.32
CA ILE A 437 -6.98 -34.93 17.73
C ILE A 437 -6.61 -34.71 19.18
N LEU A 438 -7.14 -35.55 20.07
CA LEU A 438 -6.84 -35.51 21.50
C LEU A 438 -5.76 -36.53 21.83
N GLU A 439 -4.53 -36.05 21.91
CA GLU A 439 -3.39 -36.85 22.33
C GLU A 439 -3.44 -37.11 23.84
N ASP A 440 -2.99 -38.30 24.24
CA ASP A 440 -3.00 -38.84 25.59
C ASP A 440 -4.37 -38.76 26.30
N ALA A 441 -5.44 -39.04 25.57
CA ALA A 441 -6.81 -39.05 26.05
C ALA A 441 -7.03 -39.99 27.26
N SER A 442 -6.17 -40.98 27.46
CA SER A 442 -6.17 -41.88 28.62
C SER A 442 -5.78 -41.21 29.95
N ARG A 443 -5.32 -39.95 29.91
CA ARG A 443 -4.98 -39.12 31.07
C ARG A 443 -5.88 -37.90 31.22
N VAL A 444 -6.95 -37.80 30.43
CA VAL A 444 -7.83 -36.63 30.40
C VAL A 444 -9.19 -36.99 30.99
N PRO A 445 -9.65 -36.30 32.05
CA PRO A 445 -11.02 -36.45 32.53
C PRO A 445 -12.01 -35.84 31.53
N LEU A 446 -13.23 -36.39 31.45
CA LEU A 446 -14.21 -35.97 30.45
C LEU A 446 -14.52 -34.45 30.46
N PRO A 447 -14.69 -33.78 31.61
CA PRO A 447 -14.92 -32.33 31.62
C PRO A 447 -13.81 -31.50 30.94
N ALA A 448 -12.54 -31.92 31.07
CA ALA A 448 -11.42 -31.26 30.42
C ALA A 448 -11.37 -31.58 28.91
N ALA A 449 -11.62 -32.82 28.52
CA ALA A 449 -11.69 -33.23 27.12
C ALA A 449 -12.85 -32.56 26.37
N LEU A 450 -13.93 -32.21 27.07
CA LEU A 450 -15.08 -31.57 26.48
C LEU A 450 -14.75 -30.20 25.87
N VAL A 451 -13.80 -29.47 26.47
CA VAL A 451 -13.39 -28.12 26.05
C VAL A 451 -13.00 -28.05 24.58
N PRO A 452 -12.07 -28.88 24.06
CA PRO A 452 -11.81 -28.95 22.63
C PRO A 452 -12.90 -29.69 21.85
N MET A 453 -13.58 -30.70 22.42
CA MET A 453 -14.58 -31.51 21.70
C MET A 453 -15.79 -30.70 21.24
N VAL A 454 -16.27 -29.73 22.04
CA VAL A 454 -17.42 -28.89 21.66
C VAL A 454 -17.16 -28.00 20.44
N ARG A 455 -15.89 -27.81 20.05
CA ARG A 455 -15.45 -26.98 18.93
C ARG A 455 -15.17 -27.76 17.64
N ALA A 456 -15.24 -29.09 17.66
CA ALA A 456 -14.88 -29.92 16.52
C ALA A 456 -16.06 -30.72 15.98
N ARG A 457 -16.14 -30.87 14.65
CA ARG A 457 -17.14 -31.71 13.96
C ARG A 457 -16.98 -33.18 14.32
N ARG A 458 -15.73 -33.62 14.45
CA ARG A 458 -15.37 -34.99 14.80
C ARG A 458 -14.05 -35.04 15.55
N ALA A 459 -13.81 -36.14 16.25
CA ALA A 459 -12.62 -36.29 17.10
C ALA A 459 -11.91 -37.63 16.89
N VAL A 460 -10.59 -37.62 17.03
CA VAL A 460 -9.75 -38.80 17.19
C VAL A 460 -9.17 -38.75 18.60
N LEU A 461 -9.61 -39.67 19.45
CA LEU A 461 -9.06 -39.84 20.79
C LEU A 461 -7.90 -40.83 20.71
N VAL A 462 -6.73 -40.44 21.17
CA VAL A 462 -5.53 -41.28 21.13
C VAL A 462 -5.12 -41.62 22.55
N GLY A 463 -5.15 -42.90 22.89
CA GLY A 463 -4.93 -43.35 24.25
C GLY A 463 -4.64 -44.84 24.32
N GLN A 464 -4.76 -45.40 25.52
CA GLN A 464 -4.67 -46.84 25.73
C GLN A 464 -5.63 -47.24 26.84
N THR A 465 -6.11 -48.48 26.80
CA THR A 465 -6.91 -49.05 27.88
C THR A 465 -6.03 -49.54 29.03
N GLY A 466 -6.64 -49.80 30.19
CA GLY A 466 -5.97 -50.38 31.36
C GLY A 466 -5.01 -49.42 32.07
N ARG A 467 -5.21 -48.11 31.98
CA ARG A 467 -4.47 -47.14 32.79
C ARG A 467 -5.01 -47.16 34.23
N PRO A 468 -4.18 -46.78 35.23
CA PRO A 468 -4.69 -46.53 36.57
C PRO A 468 -5.75 -45.42 36.55
N ALA A 469 -6.76 -45.54 37.41
CA ALA A 469 -7.78 -44.51 37.59
C ALA A 469 -7.15 -43.12 37.80
N LEU A 470 -7.78 -42.09 37.25
CA LEU A 470 -7.30 -40.71 37.35
C LEU A 470 -7.23 -40.21 38.81
N ARG A 471 -8.07 -40.79 39.67
CA ARG A 471 -8.14 -40.53 41.11
C ARG A 471 -8.32 -41.84 41.86
N ASP A 472 -7.91 -41.84 43.12
CA ASP A 472 -8.13 -42.97 44.03
C ASP A 472 -9.65 -43.26 44.16
N PRO A 473 -10.12 -44.45 43.77
CA PRO A 473 -11.54 -44.82 43.86
C PRO A 473 -12.09 -44.80 45.30
N GLU A 474 -11.27 -45.01 46.32
CA GLU A 474 -11.72 -44.93 47.72
C GLU A 474 -11.99 -43.47 48.14
N VAL A 475 -11.09 -42.56 47.77
CA VAL A 475 -11.24 -41.13 48.02
C VAL A 475 -12.46 -40.57 47.28
N VAL A 476 -12.65 -40.97 46.02
CA VAL A 476 -13.81 -40.55 45.22
C VAL A 476 -15.11 -41.08 45.83
N ARG A 477 -15.16 -42.36 46.23
CA ARG A 477 -16.36 -42.94 46.87
C ARG A 477 -16.72 -42.20 48.17
N ALA A 478 -15.75 -41.90 49.01
CA ALA A 478 -15.96 -41.14 50.24
C ALA A 478 -16.49 -39.72 49.96
N TRP A 479 -15.94 -39.06 48.92
CA TRP A 479 -16.38 -37.73 48.52
C TRP A 479 -17.82 -37.74 47.96
N VAL A 480 -18.12 -38.65 47.04
CA VAL A 480 -19.46 -38.80 46.44
C VAL A 480 -20.50 -39.09 47.52
N ALA A 481 -20.22 -40.01 48.45
CA ALA A 481 -21.14 -40.32 49.56
C ALA A 481 -21.46 -39.10 50.44
N ALA A 482 -20.52 -38.15 50.55
CA ALA A 482 -20.68 -36.99 51.43
C ALA A 482 -21.16 -35.71 50.72
N ARG A 483 -20.98 -35.57 49.40
CA ARG A 483 -21.28 -34.34 48.64
C ARG A 483 -22.30 -34.52 47.51
N CYS A 484 -22.60 -35.74 47.08
CA CYS A 484 -23.53 -35.96 45.98
C CYS A 484 -24.96 -35.54 46.37
N PRO A 485 -25.61 -34.61 45.64
CA PRO A 485 -26.98 -34.19 45.94
C PRO A 485 -27.98 -35.34 45.85
N ALA A 486 -29.04 -35.29 46.66
CA ALA A 486 -30.14 -36.25 46.57
C ALA A 486 -30.80 -36.20 45.18
N GLY A 487 -30.82 -37.33 44.47
CA GLY A 487 -31.38 -37.46 43.12
C GLY A 487 -30.35 -37.33 41.98
N ALA A 488 -29.07 -37.06 42.28
CA ALA A 488 -27.99 -37.15 41.30
C ALA A 488 -27.48 -38.60 41.17
N ASP A 489 -27.03 -38.96 39.97
CA ASP A 489 -26.46 -40.29 39.70
C ASP A 489 -25.04 -40.39 40.28
N ALA A 490 -24.94 -41.07 41.44
CA ALA A 490 -23.69 -41.26 42.15
C ALA A 490 -22.70 -42.19 41.41
N GLU A 491 -23.20 -43.15 40.62
CA GLU A 491 -22.35 -44.06 39.85
C GLU A 491 -21.73 -43.31 38.66
N GLU A 492 -22.54 -42.55 37.94
CA GLU A 492 -22.08 -41.71 36.83
C GLU A 492 -21.07 -40.66 37.31
N LEU A 493 -21.34 -39.99 38.44
CA LEU A 493 -20.39 -39.04 39.03
C LEU A 493 -19.06 -39.72 39.44
N SER A 494 -19.12 -40.90 40.05
CA SER A 494 -17.94 -41.68 40.40
C SER A 494 -17.12 -42.07 39.16
N ALA A 495 -17.80 -42.49 38.08
CA ALA A 495 -17.18 -42.82 36.80
C ALA A 495 -16.50 -41.61 36.15
N LEU A 496 -17.14 -40.43 36.16
CA LEU A 496 -16.57 -39.18 35.64
C LEU A 496 -15.32 -38.71 36.42
N LEU A 497 -15.25 -39.02 37.72
CA LEU A 497 -14.14 -38.63 38.59
C LEU A 497 -12.96 -39.59 38.56
N THR A 498 -13.19 -40.86 38.22
CA THR A 498 -12.16 -41.92 38.22
C THR A 498 -11.67 -42.30 36.82
N GLY A 499 -12.55 -42.28 35.82
CA GLY A 499 -12.25 -42.72 34.45
C GLY A 499 -11.76 -41.60 33.54
N SER A 500 -10.98 -41.99 32.53
CA SER A 500 -10.60 -41.10 31.43
C SER A 500 -11.67 -41.02 30.34
N VAL A 501 -11.64 -39.95 29.54
CA VAL A 501 -12.50 -39.84 28.34
C VAL A 501 -12.26 -41.01 27.38
N PHE A 502 -11.01 -41.46 27.25
CA PHE A 502 -10.67 -42.55 26.35
C PHE A 502 -11.31 -43.87 26.80
N GLU A 503 -11.23 -44.23 28.09
CA GLU A 503 -11.82 -45.47 28.62
C GLU A 503 -13.34 -45.45 28.50
N ARG A 504 -13.98 -44.33 28.86
CA ARG A 504 -15.44 -44.19 28.75
C ARG A 504 -15.92 -44.41 27.31
N VAL A 505 -15.27 -43.75 26.36
CA VAL A 505 -15.73 -43.75 24.97
C VAL A 505 -15.35 -45.05 24.26
N SER A 506 -14.13 -45.56 24.46
CA SER A 506 -13.66 -46.81 23.82
C SER A 506 -14.43 -48.05 24.29
N ALA A 507 -14.89 -48.09 25.55
CA ALA A 507 -15.71 -49.17 26.06
C ALA A 507 -17.09 -49.26 25.37
N ARG A 508 -17.60 -48.13 24.86
CA ARG A 508 -18.90 -48.03 24.18
C ARG A 508 -18.77 -47.99 22.65
N ALA A 509 -17.55 -47.80 22.14
CA ALA A 509 -17.30 -47.63 20.72
C ALA A 509 -17.50 -48.94 19.92
N PRO A 510 -18.24 -48.91 18.80
CA PRO A 510 -18.34 -50.04 17.90
C PRO A 510 -16.98 -50.33 17.25
N ALA A 511 -16.80 -51.55 16.74
CA ALA A 511 -15.53 -51.99 16.14
C ALA A 511 -15.01 -51.04 15.04
N ARG A 512 -15.91 -50.41 14.28
CA ARG A 512 -15.56 -49.46 13.21
C ARG A 512 -14.97 -48.14 13.73
N ASN A 513 -15.36 -47.70 14.93
CA ASN A 513 -14.88 -46.47 15.58
C ASN A 513 -13.65 -46.71 16.47
N ARG A 514 -13.06 -47.92 16.46
CA ARG A 514 -11.86 -48.22 17.25
C ARG A 514 -10.80 -48.98 16.45
N ALA A 515 -9.53 -48.66 16.68
CA ALA A 515 -8.41 -49.45 16.17
C ALA A 515 -7.29 -49.53 17.19
N VAL A 516 -6.45 -50.56 17.06
CA VAL A 516 -5.27 -50.78 17.89
C VAL A 516 -4.04 -50.69 17.00
N THR A 517 -3.18 -49.70 17.24
CA THR A 517 -1.91 -49.55 16.53
C THR A 517 -0.96 -50.68 16.90
N ARG A 518 -0.49 -51.42 15.90
CA ARG A 518 0.44 -52.54 16.07
C ARG A 518 1.90 -52.13 16.06
#